data_AF-A0A4U7KRY9-F1
#
_entry.id   AF-A0A4U7KRY9-F1
#
_cell.length_a   1.000
_cell.length_b   1.000
_cell.length_c   1.000
_cell.angle_alpha   90.00
_cell.angle_beta   90.00
_cell.angle_gamma   90.00
#
_symmetry.space_group_name_H-M   'P 1'
#
loop_
_entity.id
_entity.type
_entity.pdbx_description
1 polymer ?
#
loop_
_entity_poly.entity_id
_entity_poly.type
_entity_poly.pdbx_seq_one_letter_code
_entity_poly.pdbx_strand_id
1 'polypeptide(L)'
;MSSSYTSHATHHLFVPHPTARPLPIWAAVVPPLTYYIALFLLPPLSSRTFSRSIRQAVSVARTALAAVSIYTFASLPFKYYYPGSAVLTYQLGLVGFYGASRVLDEFFLSHPRIPKRIFIAPAAKTANKQHGNIFRPYSADKNEEWETEPLPRKLASLERVWWALDLMISMRGIGWDFASADVRHDSHPWQPPSSAQLRRAFFKLFPILVGCTWVIHHLHPKHMSTVNPSILDLDPTRRILFVAATGISLYSLFDFGYTLTSAVALPILHDATSLASHSQSKSTNNRQGEGARHRVKMLQGSKKGGEESEKETDVENEEDTSAALQVRTLQYQQLSLRNIDFFPLLNPAGFTQATTVRRFWSYAWHRLFGRPFGVYGILPFTYVTYLAQDWVVGKLNDPKRKQARKEIWPSYHPDPMRALERGRADWAKVLGAFTASGIIHAVSEHAALGGRIAVPVTNIWLNRDYAKSMGHELGRPSAIAGKGLFRFSPLQVVPPISGAGEFSFFFLNGVAVVVEGAVARYVEKQRKRSSPNGKYYSMWYDNYISVAWTLAVLLFTGQAFVEGWIRSGISTEIGLVMS
;
A
#
# COMPACT_ATOMS: atom_id res chain seq x y z
N MET A 1 -41.35 13.34 29.44
CA MET A 1 -41.12 13.74 28.05
C MET A 1 -39.62 13.64 27.78
N SER A 2 -39.17 12.48 27.29
CA SER A 2 -37.74 12.16 27.13
C SER A 2 -37.46 11.78 25.69
N SER A 3 -36.49 12.48 25.09
CA SER A 3 -35.52 11.96 24.11
C SER A 3 -36.04 11.05 22.97
N SER A 4 -36.86 11.57 22.05
CA SER A 4 -37.12 10.89 20.75
C SER A 4 -36.42 11.54 19.54
N TYR A 5 -35.87 12.75 19.68
CA TYR A 5 -35.32 13.50 18.53
C TYR A 5 -33.89 13.10 18.13
N THR A 6 -33.10 12.50 19.02
CA THR A 6 -31.71 12.12 18.72
C THR A 6 -31.55 10.75 18.06
N SER A 7 -32.58 9.89 18.10
CA SER A 7 -32.52 8.54 17.49
C SER A 7 -32.80 8.53 15.98
N HIS A 8 -33.41 9.58 15.43
CA HIS A 8 -33.79 9.61 14.01
C HIS A 8 -32.66 10.08 13.08
N ALA A 9 -31.75 10.95 13.52
CA ALA A 9 -30.74 11.54 12.63
C ALA A 9 -29.64 10.57 12.18
N THR A 10 -29.27 9.58 13.01
CA THR A 10 -28.19 8.62 12.70
C THR A 10 -28.65 7.39 11.92
N HIS A 11 -29.95 7.08 11.95
CA HIS A 11 -30.54 5.97 11.17
C HIS A 11 -30.62 6.26 9.66
N HIS A 12 -30.39 7.50 9.22
CA HIS A 12 -30.52 7.90 7.82
C HIS A 12 -29.20 7.87 7.01
N LEU A 13 -28.04 7.70 7.65
CA LEU A 13 -26.74 7.81 6.98
C LEU A 13 -26.23 6.48 6.41
N PHE A 14 -26.49 5.37 7.09
CA PHE A 14 -26.00 4.05 6.71
C PHE A 14 -27.06 2.99 7.00
N VAL A 15 -27.33 2.13 6.01
CA VAL A 15 -28.23 0.98 6.15
C VAL A 15 -27.39 -0.28 5.96
N PRO A 16 -27.20 -1.12 6.99
CA PRO A 16 -26.42 -2.34 6.88
C PRO A 16 -27.16 -3.41 6.07
N HIS A 17 -26.42 -4.39 5.58
CA HIS A 17 -27.01 -5.57 4.94
C HIS A 17 -27.88 -6.34 5.95
N PRO A 18 -29.08 -6.85 5.57
CA PRO A 18 -30.00 -7.49 6.52
C PRO A 18 -29.43 -8.69 7.28
N THR A 19 -28.45 -9.38 6.69
CA THR A 19 -27.80 -10.55 7.31
C THR A 19 -26.51 -10.21 8.06
N ALA A 20 -26.03 -8.97 7.96
CA ALA A 20 -24.81 -8.54 8.64
C ALA A 20 -25.12 -8.19 10.10
N ARG A 21 -24.11 -8.32 10.98
CA ARG A 21 -24.23 -8.07 12.42
C ARG A 21 -23.32 -6.93 12.84
N PRO A 22 -23.64 -6.18 13.92
CA PRO A 22 -22.69 -5.26 14.53
C PRO A 22 -21.36 -5.95 14.79
N LEU A 23 -20.23 -5.32 14.46
CA LEU A 23 -18.90 -5.88 14.66
C LEU A 23 -18.62 -6.11 16.16
N PRO A 24 -18.55 -7.36 16.63
CA PRO A 24 -18.18 -7.62 18.02
C PRO A 24 -16.65 -7.52 18.18
N ILE A 25 -16.18 -7.24 19.40
CA ILE A 25 -14.75 -7.09 19.73
C ILE A 25 -13.94 -8.32 19.26
N TRP A 26 -14.45 -9.53 19.50
CA TRP A 26 -13.75 -10.74 19.09
C TRP A 26 -13.57 -10.85 17.57
N ALA A 27 -14.54 -10.37 16.76
CA ALA A 27 -14.41 -10.42 15.31
C ALA A 27 -13.36 -9.42 14.80
N ALA A 28 -13.15 -8.32 15.53
CA ALA A 28 -12.07 -7.38 15.25
C ALA A 28 -10.69 -7.93 15.67
N VAL A 29 -10.61 -8.68 16.77
CA VAL A 29 -9.33 -9.14 17.36
C VAL A 29 -8.84 -10.47 16.80
N VAL A 30 -9.74 -11.43 16.52
CA VAL A 30 -9.37 -12.79 16.10
C VAL A 30 -8.55 -12.83 14.80
N PRO A 31 -8.92 -12.12 13.70
CA PRO A 31 -8.15 -12.16 12.46
C PRO A 31 -6.68 -11.73 12.63
N PRO A 32 -6.36 -10.55 13.21
CA PRO A 32 -4.96 -10.14 13.42
C PRO A 32 -4.24 -10.95 14.50
N LEU A 33 -4.94 -11.43 15.53
CA LEU A 33 -4.31 -12.25 16.58
C LEU A 33 -3.87 -13.62 16.05
N THR A 34 -4.76 -14.30 15.32
CA THR A 34 -4.42 -15.61 14.72
C THR A 34 -3.34 -15.47 13.67
N TYR A 35 -3.33 -14.35 12.94
CA TYR A 35 -2.25 -14.00 12.04
C TYR A 35 -0.91 -13.83 12.75
N TYR A 36 -0.89 -13.02 13.80
CA TYR A 36 0.30 -12.76 14.60
C TYR A 36 0.91 -14.05 15.15
N ILE A 37 0.08 -14.94 15.70
CA ILE A 37 0.54 -16.23 16.23
C ILE A 37 1.06 -17.12 15.10
N ALA A 38 0.42 -17.12 13.93
CA ALA A 38 0.94 -17.84 12.76
C ALA A 38 2.32 -17.30 12.35
N LEU A 39 2.53 -15.98 12.36
CA LEU A 39 3.83 -15.36 12.06
C LEU A 39 4.87 -15.75 13.10
N PHE A 40 4.53 -15.75 14.39
CA PHE A 40 5.40 -16.21 15.46
C PHE A 40 5.91 -17.65 15.23
N LEU A 41 5.06 -18.53 14.69
CA LEU A 41 5.40 -19.91 14.35
C LEU A 41 6.03 -20.08 12.96
N LEU A 42 6.15 -19.01 12.16
CA LEU A 42 6.66 -19.08 10.78
C LEU A 42 8.15 -19.45 10.69
N PRO A 43 9.08 -18.86 11.49
CA PRO A 43 10.49 -19.21 11.44
C PRO A 43 10.74 -20.65 11.93
N PRO A 44 11.61 -21.41 11.25
CA PRO A 44 11.85 -22.81 11.59
C PRO A 44 12.44 -22.96 12.99
N LEU A 45 12.02 -24.00 13.70
CA LEU A 45 12.60 -24.38 14.98
C LEU A 45 13.91 -25.14 14.78
N SER A 46 14.86 -24.92 15.69
CA SER A 46 16.15 -25.61 15.71
C SER A 46 15.98 -27.13 15.78
N SER A 47 16.50 -27.86 14.79
CA SER A 47 16.54 -29.33 14.80
C SER A 47 17.41 -29.91 15.92
N ARG A 48 18.33 -29.12 16.47
CA ARG A 48 19.17 -29.51 17.61
C ARG A 48 18.42 -29.49 18.94
N THR A 49 17.32 -28.72 19.02
CA THR A 49 16.60 -28.48 20.27
C THR A 49 15.22 -29.15 20.27
N PHE A 50 14.58 -29.29 19.11
CA PHE A 50 13.21 -29.78 19.00
C PHE A 50 13.13 -31.04 18.12
N SER A 51 12.38 -32.04 18.61
CA SER A 51 12.12 -33.28 17.89
C SER A 51 11.36 -33.05 16.58
N ARG A 52 11.38 -34.04 15.68
CA ARG A 52 10.64 -33.99 14.41
C ARG A 52 9.14 -33.80 14.64
N SER A 53 8.55 -34.50 15.61
CA SER A 53 7.13 -34.43 15.93
C SER A 53 6.70 -33.05 16.41
N ILE A 54 7.49 -32.40 17.27
CA ILE A 54 7.22 -31.02 17.73
C ILE A 54 7.27 -30.05 16.55
N ARG A 55 8.27 -30.17 15.68
CA ARG A 55 8.39 -29.32 14.49
C ARG A 55 7.21 -29.50 13.52
N GLN A 56 6.74 -30.72 13.35
CA GLN A 56 5.54 -31.01 12.55
C GLN A 56 4.28 -30.43 13.19
N ALA A 57 4.08 -30.62 14.49
CA ALA A 57 2.95 -30.06 15.22
C ALA A 57 2.91 -28.53 15.11
N VAL A 58 4.05 -27.86 15.25
CA VAL A 58 4.17 -26.40 15.07
C VAL A 58 3.86 -25.98 13.64
N SER A 59 4.31 -26.72 12.64
CA SER A 59 3.97 -26.45 11.24
C SER A 59 2.47 -26.60 10.98
N VAL A 60 1.82 -27.63 11.53
CA VAL A 60 0.37 -27.84 11.41
C VAL A 60 -0.39 -26.71 12.11
N ALA A 61 -0.02 -26.36 13.34
CA ALA A 61 -0.63 -25.27 14.09
C ALA A 61 -0.51 -23.93 13.35
N ARG A 62 0.68 -23.63 12.79
CA ARG A 62 0.91 -22.44 11.96
C ARG A 62 -0.04 -22.40 10.76
N THR A 63 -0.15 -23.49 10.01
CA THR A 63 -1.01 -23.54 8.81
C THR A 63 -2.49 -23.43 9.17
N ALA A 64 -2.92 -24.07 10.26
CA ALA A 64 -4.30 -23.96 10.75
C ALA A 64 -4.63 -22.51 11.18
N LEU A 65 -3.75 -21.86 11.94
CA LEU A 65 -3.93 -20.47 12.35
C LEU A 65 -3.94 -19.51 11.15
N ALA A 66 -3.08 -19.72 10.15
CA ALA A 66 -3.08 -18.93 8.93
C ALA A 66 -4.40 -19.12 8.15
N ALA A 67 -4.91 -20.34 8.03
CA ALA A 67 -6.21 -20.60 7.38
C ALA A 67 -7.38 -19.95 8.12
N VAL A 68 -7.40 -20.01 9.46
CA VAL A 68 -8.40 -19.32 10.29
C VAL A 68 -8.32 -17.80 10.08
N SER A 69 -7.11 -17.25 10.06
CA SER A 69 -6.90 -15.82 9.81
C SER A 69 -7.41 -15.39 8.43
N ILE A 70 -7.08 -16.13 7.36
CA ILE A 70 -7.59 -15.88 6.00
C ILE A 70 -9.12 -15.85 6.00
N TYR A 71 -9.76 -16.88 6.53
CA TYR A 71 -11.22 -16.98 6.54
C TYR A 71 -11.86 -15.85 7.34
N THR A 72 -11.34 -15.58 8.54
CA THR A 72 -11.92 -14.56 9.42
C THR A 72 -11.76 -13.16 8.83
N PHE A 73 -10.59 -12.81 8.27
CA PHE A 73 -10.38 -11.57 7.52
C PHE A 73 -11.32 -11.47 6.30
N ALA A 74 -11.36 -12.48 5.44
CA ALA A 74 -12.18 -12.46 4.23
C ALA A 74 -13.68 -12.36 4.53
N SER A 75 -14.11 -12.85 5.70
CA SER A 75 -15.51 -12.80 6.13
C SER A 75 -15.96 -11.46 6.70
N LEU A 76 -15.03 -10.57 7.07
CA LEU A 76 -15.34 -9.29 7.72
C LEU A 76 -16.39 -8.45 6.98
N PRO A 77 -16.22 -8.09 5.68
CA PRO A 77 -17.17 -7.23 4.98
C PRO A 77 -18.55 -7.84 4.75
N PHE A 78 -18.67 -9.17 4.83
CA PHE A 78 -19.92 -9.88 4.53
C PHE A 78 -20.73 -10.20 5.78
N LYS A 79 -20.06 -10.38 6.92
CA LYS A 79 -20.71 -10.77 8.18
C LYS A 79 -20.93 -9.61 9.12
N TYR A 80 -20.12 -8.55 9.03
CA TYR A 80 -20.12 -7.48 10.02
C TYR A 80 -20.25 -6.09 9.41
N TYR A 81 -20.77 -5.17 10.21
CA TYR A 81 -20.76 -3.74 9.92
C TYR A 81 -20.40 -2.95 11.19
N TYR A 82 -19.94 -1.72 11.02
CA TYR A 82 -19.72 -0.80 12.13
C TYR A 82 -21.00 0.00 12.40
N PRO A 83 -21.61 -0.08 13.59
CA PRO A 83 -22.85 0.63 13.88
C PRO A 83 -22.70 2.15 13.69
N GLY A 84 -23.56 2.72 12.85
CA GLY A 84 -23.64 4.17 12.63
C GLY A 84 -22.56 4.77 11.73
N SER A 85 -21.71 3.97 11.07
CA SER A 85 -20.66 4.48 10.19
C SER A 85 -20.54 3.68 8.89
N ALA A 86 -20.79 4.34 7.76
CA ALA A 86 -20.53 3.82 6.44
C ALA A 86 -19.02 3.79 6.16
N VAL A 87 -18.29 4.81 6.61
CA VAL A 87 -16.83 4.91 6.47
C VAL A 87 -16.13 3.74 7.14
N LEU A 88 -16.44 3.45 8.40
CA LEU A 88 -15.80 2.35 9.13
C LEU A 88 -16.25 0.98 8.60
N THR A 89 -17.51 0.85 8.14
CA THR A 89 -17.98 -0.36 7.47
C THR A 89 -17.25 -0.60 6.14
N TYR A 90 -17.01 0.45 5.35
CA TYR A 90 -16.19 0.39 4.13
C TYR A 90 -14.77 -0.11 4.45
N GLN A 91 -14.17 0.38 5.53
CA GLN A 91 -12.83 -0.06 5.96
C GLN A 91 -12.78 -1.55 6.31
N LEU A 92 -13.87 -2.17 6.77
CA LEU A 92 -13.91 -3.63 7.00
C LEU A 92 -13.67 -4.43 5.72
N GLY A 93 -14.14 -3.93 4.56
CA GLY A 93 -13.86 -4.56 3.27
C GLY A 93 -12.40 -4.47 2.88
N LEU A 94 -11.80 -3.28 3.01
CA LEU A 94 -10.40 -3.08 2.72
C LEU A 94 -9.54 -3.93 3.65
N VAL A 95 -9.69 -3.79 4.97
CA VAL A 95 -8.93 -4.55 5.97
C VAL A 95 -9.14 -6.05 5.81
N GLY A 96 -10.38 -6.48 5.56
CA GLY A 96 -10.71 -7.88 5.35
C GLY A 96 -10.00 -8.50 4.14
N PHE A 97 -10.12 -7.88 2.97
CA PHE A 97 -9.56 -8.46 1.74
C PHE A 97 -8.05 -8.30 1.66
N TYR A 98 -7.51 -7.16 2.06
CA TYR A 98 -6.07 -6.97 2.15
C TYR A 98 -5.44 -7.88 3.21
N GLY A 99 -6.09 -8.00 4.37
CA GLY A 99 -5.77 -8.95 5.44
C GLY A 99 -5.64 -10.37 4.94
N ALA A 100 -6.73 -10.91 4.40
CA ALA A 100 -6.79 -12.27 3.88
C ALA A 100 -5.78 -12.51 2.75
N SER A 101 -5.69 -11.57 1.80
CA SER A 101 -4.76 -11.62 0.68
C SER A 101 -3.31 -11.72 1.15
N ARG A 102 -2.95 -11.01 2.21
CA ARG A 102 -1.58 -11.04 2.70
C ARG A 102 -1.27 -12.33 3.44
N VAL A 103 -2.17 -12.83 4.29
CA VAL A 103 -1.97 -14.12 4.97
C VAL A 103 -1.85 -15.25 3.94
N LEU A 104 -2.68 -15.23 2.90
CA LEU A 104 -2.64 -16.20 1.80
C LEU A 104 -1.31 -16.13 1.02
N ASP A 105 -0.87 -14.92 0.68
CA ASP A 105 0.40 -14.71 -0.04
C ASP A 105 1.59 -15.23 0.78
N GLU A 106 1.65 -14.87 2.06
CA GLU A 106 2.78 -15.19 2.93
C GLU A 106 2.88 -16.69 3.23
N PHE A 107 1.77 -17.32 3.66
CA PHE A 107 1.80 -18.68 4.18
C PHE A 107 1.62 -19.76 3.11
N PHE A 108 1.04 -19.41 1.95
CA PHE A 108 0.68 -20.39 0.94
C PHE A 108 1.33 -20.11 -0.42
N LEU A 109 1.24 -18.88 -0.94
CA LEU A 109 1.79 -18.57 -2.28
C LEU A 109 3.31 -18.40 -2.27
N SER A 110 3.86 -17.85 -1.18
CA SER A 110 5.29 -17.62 -1.02
C SER A 110 6.03 -18.81 -0.42
N HIS A 111 5.32 -19.81 0.12
CA HIS A 111 5.92 -21.02 0.71
C HIS A 111 6.81 -21.77 -0.31
N PRO A 112 8.00 -22.27 0.09
CA PRO A 112 8.58 -22.35 1.45
C PRO A 112 9.40 -21.13 1.88
N ARG A 113 9.33 -20.02 1.15
CA ARG A 113 10.11 -18.83 1.46
C ARG A 113 9.57 -18.16 2.71
N ILE A 114 10.50 -17.59 3.48
CA ILE A 114 10.21 -16.90 4.73
C ILE A 114 10.87 -15.52 4.62
N PRO A 115 10.14 -14.43 4.92
CA PRO A 115 10.63 -13.06 4.96
C PRO A 115 11.90 -12.95 5.75
N LYS A 116 12.89 -12.28 5.15
CA LYS A 116 14.15 -12.00 5.81
C LYS A 116 14.35 -10.50 5.89
N ARG A 117 15.00 -10.08 6.97
CA ARG A 117 15.45 -8.70 7.15
C ARG A 117 16.73 -8.50 6.36
N ILE A 118 16.80 -7.39 5.65
CA ILE A 118 18.01 -6.98 4.94
C ILE A 118 19.08 -6.61 5.98
N PHE A 119 20.29 -7.11 5.77
CA PHE A 119 21.44 -6.76 6.59
C PHE A 119 21.97 -5.40 6.14
N ILE A 120 22.14 -4.48 7.10
CA ILE A 120 22.70 -3.15 6.85
C ILE A 120 24.00 -3.08 7.64
N ALA A 121 25.13 -2.88 6.95
CA ALA A 121 26.45 -2.88 7.57
C ALA A 121 26.62 -1.65 8.48
N PRO A 122 27.25 -1.77 9.68
CA PRO A 122 27.47 -0.64 10.57
C PRO A 122 28.36 0.42 9.91
N ALA A 123 27.96 1.69 10.01
CA ALA A 123 28.64 2.84 9.40
C ALA A 123 30.17 2.90 9.68
N ALA A 124 30.61 2.41 10.84
CA ALA A 124 32.01 2.41 11.26
C ALA A 124 32.96 1.51 10.42
N LYS A 125 32.44 0.50 9.71
CA LYS A 125 33.29 -0.42 8.89
C LYS A 125 33.57 0.07 7.47
N THR A 126 32.87 1.11 7.01
CA THR A 126 32.89 1.58 5.61
C THR A 126 33.63 2.90 5.40
N ALA A 127 34.01 3.59 6.47
CA ALA A 127 34.77 4.85 6.41
C ALA A 127 36.10 4.71 5.64
N ASN A 128 36.67 3.51 5.56
CA ASN A 128 37.94 3.25 4.86
C ASN A 128 37.83 3.06 3.33
N LYS A 129 36.65 3.14 2.70
CA LYS A 129 36.52 2.74 1.28
C LYS A 129 35.95 3.72 0.26
N GLN A 130 35.50 4.92 0.62
CA GLN A 130 35.00 5.87 -0.40
C GLN A 130 35.35 7.33 -0.11
N HIS A 131 36.29 7.88 -0.88
CA HIS A 131 36.38 9.31 -1.15
C HIS A 131 35.28 9.68 -2.16
N GLY A 132 34.23 10.35 -1.67
CA GLY A 132 33.11 10.85 -2.45
C GLY A 132 31.88 11.06 -1.55
N ASN A 133 31.48 12.32 -1.36
CA ASN A 133 30.58 12.85 -0.32
C ASN A 133 29.11 12.30 -0.26
N ILE A 134 28.78 11.08 -0.71
CA ILE A 134 27.43 10.52 -0.59
C ILE A 134 27.48 9.03 -0.20
N PHE A 135 27.21 8.73 1.08
CA PHE A 135 27.08 7.37 1.60
C PHE A 135 25.73 6.74 1.17
N ARG A 136 25.74 5.63 0.42
CA ARG A 136 24.54 4.84 0.10
C ARG A 136 24.41 3.65 1.07
N PRO A 137 23.35 3.56 1.89
CA PRO A 137 23.20 2.46 2.88
C PRO A 137 23.01 1.08 2.27
N TYR A 138 22.58 1.03 1.00
CA TYR A 138 22.15 -0.17 0.30
C TYR A 138 23.04 -0.40 -0.92
N SER A 139 23.30 -1.67 -1.23
CA SER A 139 24.05 -2.02 -2.42
C SER A 139 23.31 -1.58 -3.69
N ALA A 140 24.07 -1.19 -4.71
CA ALA A 140 23.55 -0.99 -6.07
C ALA A 140 23.22 -2.32 -6.77
N ASP A 141 23.63 -3.45 -6.18
CA ASP A 141 23.39 -4.80 -6.68
C ASP A 141 21.90 -5.16 -6.69
N LYS A 142 21.58 -6.26 -7.38
CA LYS A 142 20.20 -6.76 -7.45
C LYS A 142 19.70 -7.10 -6.04
N ASN A 143 18.43 -6.83 -5.78
CA ASN A 143 17.80 -7.11 -4.48
C ASN A 143 17.97 -8.58 -4.02
N GLU A 144 18.11 -9.52 -4.96
CA GLU A 144 18.33 -10.95 -4.71
C GLU A 144 19.71 -11.25 -4.10
N GLU A 145 20.68 -10.36 -4.31
CA GLU A 145 22.07 -10.50 -3.89
C GLU A 145 22.32 -9.75 -2.57
N TRP A 146 21.29 -9.13 -1.99
CA TRP A 146 21.42 -8.42 -0.73
C TRP A 146 21.62 -9.39 0.44
N GLU A 147 22.56 -9.07 1.31
CA GLU A 147 22.79 -9.82 2.54
C GLU A 147 21.56 -9.73 3.46
N THR A 148 21.24 -10.83 4.15
CA THR A 148 20.06 -10.93 5.03
C THR A 148 20.41 -11.48 6.40
N GLU A 149 19.62 -11.09 7.40
CA GLU A 149 19.77 -11.59 8.76
C GLU A 149 19.31 -13.04 8.90
N PRO A 150 19.92 -13.80 9.85
CA PRO A 150 19.41 -15.12 10.20
C PRO A 150 18.03 -15.02 10.87
N LEU A 151 17.17 -15.98 10.56
CA LEU A 151 15.87 -16.11 11.22
C LEU A 151 16.00 -16.51 12.70
N PRO A 152 15.09 -16.04 13.58
CA PRO A 152 15.12 -16.39 14.99
C PRO A 152 14.84 -17.89 15.17
N ARG A 153 15.75 -18.63 15.81
CA ARG A 153 15.66 -20.11 15.94
C ARG A 153 15.09 -20.62 17.27
N LYS A 154 15.07 -19.77 18.31
CA LYS A 154 14.54 -20.09 19.64
C LYS A 154 13.03 -19.86 19.65
N LEU A 155 12.26 -20.75 20.27
CA LEU A 155 10.79 -20.64 20.35
C LEU A 155 10.38 -19.52 21.32
N ALA A 156 10.85 -19.56 22.57
CA ALA A 156 10.56 -18.55 23.58
C ALA A 156 11.66 -17.47 23.60
N SER A 157 11.67 -16.57 22.62
CA SER A 157 12.56 -15.40 22.63
C SER A 157 11.81 -14.12 22.27
N LEU A 158 12.17 -13.03 22.95
CA LEU A 158 11.71 -11.68 22.60
C LEU A 158 12.04 -11.34 21.15
N GLU A 159 13.16 -11.85 20.63
CA GLU A 159 13.54 -11.71 19.22
C GLU A 159 12.50 -12.29 18.26
N ARG A 160 11.91 -13.46 18.56
CA ARG A 160 10.89 -14.09 17.70
C ARG A 160 9.55 -13.38 17.81
N VAL A 161 9.15 -13.01 19.03
CA VAL A 161 7.95 -12.18 19.29
C VAL A 161 8.06 -10.88 18.49
N TRP A 162 9.20 -10.22 18.59
CA TRP A 162 9.48 -8.99 17.89
C TRP A 162 9.53 -9.16 16.37
N TRP A 163 10.18 -10.21 15.87
CA TRP A 163 10.22 -10.53 14.45
C TRP A 163 8.81 -10.71 13.87
N ALA A 164 7.91 -11.39 14.58
CA ALA A 164 6.53 -11.58 14.16
C ALA A 164 5.71 -10.28 14.21
N LEU A 165 5.92 -9.46 15.24
CA LEU A 165 5.21 -8.19 15.41
C LEU A 165 5.65 -7.19 14.34
N ASP A 166 6.95 -7.07 14.15
CA ASP A 166 7.54 -6.27 13.09
C ASP A 166 7.05 -6.76 11.73
N LEU A 167 7.05 -8.06 11.44
CA LEU A 167 6.48 -8.59 10.19
C LEU A 167 5.00 -8.20 10.07
N MET A 168 4.18 -8.36 11.10
CA MET A 168 2.76 -7.98 11.08
C MET A 168 2.53 -6.48 10.82
N ILE A 169 3.35 -5.60 11.41
CA ILE A 169 3.23 -4.14 11.27
C ILE A 169 3.84 -3.66 9.94
N SER A 170 5.01 -4.17 9.59
CA SER A 170 5.72 -3.89 8.33
C SER A 170 5.05 -4.54 7.12
N MET A 171 4.00 -5.34 7.30
CA MET A 171 3.23 -5.94 6.22
C MET A 171 2.39 -4.92 5.46
N ARG A 172 3.10 -4.27 4.53
CA ARG A 172 2.68 -3.32 3.49
C ARG A 172 1.58 -3.89 2.57
N GLY A 173 0.41 -4.11 3.15
CA GLY A 173 -0.72 -4.75 2.50
C GLY A 173 -1.81 -5.28 3.42
N ILE A 174 -1.85 -4.98 4.73
CA ILE A 174 -3.03 -5.17 5.61
C ILE A 174 -3.47 -3.86 6.31
N GLY A 175 -2.68 -2.77 6.21
CA GLY A 175 -3.21 -1.44 6.59
C GLY A 175 -2.30 -0.50 7.37
N TRP A 176 -0.99 -0.71 7.47
CA TRP A 176 -0.12 0.24 8.19
C TRP A 176 1.30 0.34 7.59
N ASP A 177 1.42 0.39 6.26
CA ASP A 177 2.68 0.85 5.65
C ASP A 177 2.57 2.27 5.14
N PHE A 178 3.66 2.97 5.35
CA PHE A 178 3.69 4.35 5.76
C PHE A 178 4.99 4.89 5.20
N ALA A 179 4.89 5.28 3.92
CA ALA A 179 5.96 5.54 2.95
C ALA A 179 6.99 4.41 2.84
N SER A 180 7.19 3.90 1.63
CA SER A 180 8.57 3.58 1.26
C SER A 180 9.14 4.80 0.56
N ALA A 181 10.46 4.95 0.67
CA ALA A 181 11.29 5.64 -0.31
C ALA A 181 11.87 4.58 -1.27
N ASP A 182 12.26 4.97 -2.50
CA ASP A 182 13.00 4.06 -3.36
C ASP A 182 14.43 3.95 -2.82
N VAL A 183 14.67 2.87 -2.10
CA VAL A 183 15.94 2.56 -1.41
C VAL A 183 17.16 2.58 -2.35
N ARG A 184 16.98 2.49 -3.67
CA ARG A 184 18.07 2.57 -4.67
C ARG A 184 18.41 3.99 -5.11
N HIS A 185 17.50 4.94 -4.91
CA HIS A 185 17.60 6.31 -5.43
C HIS A 185 17.50 7.39 -4.36
N ASP A 186 17.13 7.02 -3.14
CA ASP A 186 17.00 7.95 -2.02
C ASP A 186 17.86 7.53 -0.83
N SER A 187 18.75 8.43 -0.39
CA SER A 187 19.62 8.26 0.77
C SER A 187 18.98 8.74 2.08
N HIS A 188 17.78 9.31 2.03
CA HIS A 188 17.05 9.76 3.22
C HIS A 188 16.55 8.57 4.07
N PRO A 189 16.42 8.74 5.40
CA PRO A 189 15.83 7.72 6.26
C PRO A 189 14.44 7.33 5.79
N TRP A 190 14.12 6.03 5.87
CA TRP A 190 12.83 5.44 5.49
C TRP A 190 11.63 6.17 6.09
N GLN A 191 11.77 6.71 7.31
CA GLN A 191 10.78 7.58 7.94
C GLN A 191 11.40 8.88 8.47
N PRO A 192 10.81 10.05 8.15
CA PRO A 192 11.24 11.33 8.72
C PRO A 192 11.04 11.41 10.25
N PRO A 193 11.73 12.31 10.98
CA PRO A 193 11.52 12.50 12.42
C PRO A 193 10.07 12.86 12.75
N SER A 194 9.55 12.40 13.90
CA SER A 194 8.19 12.68 14.34
C SER A 194 7.84 14.17 14.32
N SER A 195 8.77 15.05 14.66
CA SER A 195 8.56 16.50 14.61
C SER A 195 8.36 17.04 13.18
N ALA A 196 9.12 16.53 12.21
CA ALA A 196 8.97 16.89 10.79
C ALA A 196 7.65 16.34 10.22
N GLN A 197 7.28 15.13 10.64
CA GLN A 197 6.02 14.50 10.28
C GLN A 197 4.84 15.32 10.84
N LEU A 198 4.81 15.62 12.14
CA LEU A 198 3.75 16.46 12.73
C LEU A 198 3.63 17.82 12.02
N ARG A 199 4.76 18.48 11.71
CA ARG A 199 4.74 19.74 10.96
C ARG A 199 4.08 19.57 9.58
N ARG A 200 4.42 18.51 8.85
CA ARG A 200 3.80 18.21 7.55
C ARG A 200 2.31 17.91 7.69
N ALA A 201 1.93 17.10 8.67
CA ALA A 201 0.54 16.75 8.93
C ALA A 201 -0.31 18.01 9.16
N PHE A 202 0.10 18.87 10.10
CA PHE A 202 -0.70 20.04 10.50
C PHE A 202 -0.60 21.25 9.56
N PHE A 203 0.57 21.51 8.95
CA PHE A 203 0.74 22.73 8.14
C PHE A 203 0.66 22.51 6.63
N LYS A 204 0.68 21.26 6.15
CA LYS A 204 0.51 20.96 4.71
C LYS A 204 -0.76 20.17 4.43
N LEU A 205 -0.99 19.08 5.15
CA LEU A 205 -2.07 18.15 4.82
C LEU A 205 -3.40 18.53 5.43
N PHE A 206 -3.41 18.95 6.70
CA PHE A 206 -4.62 19.34 7.41
C PHE A 206 -5.38 20.50 6.74
N PRO A 207 -4.74 21.61 6.29
CA PRO A 207 -5.46 22.69 5.61
C PRO A 207 -6.11 22.24 4.29
N ILE A 208 -5.42 21.36 3.54
CA ILE A 208 -5.96 20.77 2.30
C ILE A 208 -7.17 19.90 2.63
N LEU A 209 -7.08 19.08 3.67
CA LEU A 209 -8.19 18.25 4.14
C LEU A 209 -9.40 19.09 4.49
N VAL A 210 -9.24 20.11 5.34
CA VAL A 210 -10.32 21.02 5.75
C VAL A 210 -10.95 21.70 4.53
N GLY A 211 -10.13 22.22 3.61
CA GLY A 211 -10.63 22.83 2.38
C GLY A 211 -11.45 21.86 1.53
N CYS A 212 -10.96 20.63 1.32
CA CYS A 212 -11.65 19.64 0.52
C CYS A 212 -12.92 19.12 1.21
N THR A 213 -12.90 18.86 2.52
CA THR A 213 -14.09 18.43 3.28
C THR A 213 -15.14 19.53 3.32
N TRP A 214 -14.73 20.79 3.44
CA TRP A 214 -15.62 21.95 3.31
C TRP A 214 -16.31 21.98 1.94
N VAL A 215 -15.56 21.79 0.85
CA VAL A 215 -16.12 21.71 -0.52
C VAL A 215 -17.09 20.53 -0.64
N ILE A 216 -16.72 19.34 -0.16
CA ILE A 216 -17.58 18.15 -0.17
C ILE A 216 -18.88 18.40 0.60
N HIS A 217 -18.80 19.00 1.79
CA HIS A 217 -19.97 19.31 2.61
C HIS A 217 -20.92 20.31 1.92
N HIS A 218 -20.37 21.38 1.32
CA HIS A 218 -21.18 22.44 0.70
C HIS A 218 -21.75 22.05 -0.66
N LEU A 219 -20.99 21.27 -1.43
CA LEU A 219 -21.41 20.78 -2.74
C LEU A 219 -22.11 19.43 -2.68
N HIS A 220 -22.30 18.83 -1.49
CA HIS A 220 -23.05 17.59 -1.33
C HIS A 220 -24.45 17.76 -1.94
N PRO A 221 -24.95 16.79 -2.72
CA PRO A 221 -26.35 16.81 -3.15
C PRO A 221 -27.27 16.79 -1.91
N LYS A 222 -27.96 17.90 -1.63
CA LYS A 222 -28.78 18.12 -0.41
C LYS A 222 -30.30 18.07 -0.66
N HIS A 223 -30.77 17.73 -1.86
CA HIS A 223 -32.19 17.85 -2.16
C HIS A 223 -33.05 16.87 -1.34
N MET A 224 -33.78 17.43 -0.37
CA MET A 224 -34.65 16.76 0.60
C MET A 224 -35.89 16.06 0.01
N SER A 225 -36.06 16.04 -1.31
CA SER A 225 -37.19 15.39 -2.00
C SER A 225 -36.81 14.08 -2.71
N THR A 226 -35.52 13.75 -2.78
CA THR A 226 -35.02 12.50 -3.39
C THR A 226 -34.49 11.59 -2.30
N VAL A 227 -35.13 10.43 -2.14
CA VAL A 227 -34.73 9.36 -1.20
C VAL A 227 -33.32 8.83 -1.49
N ASN A 228 -32.74 9.14 -2.66
CA ASN A 228 -31.40 8.72 -3.11
C ASN A 228 -30.64 9.90 -3.78
N PRO A 229 -29.70 10.57 -3.09
CA PRO A 229 -28.87 11.61 -3.70
C PRO A 229 -27.93 11.03 -4.78
N SER A 230 -27.69 11.79 -5.85
CA SER A 230 -26.76 11.40 -6.92
C SER A 230 -25.81 12.54 -7.29
N ILE A 231 -24.60 12.20 -7.74
CA ILE A 231 -23.68 13.19 -8.33
C ILE A 231 -24.28 13.86 -9.56
N LEU A 232 -25.22 13.19 -10.24
CA LEU A 232 -25.91 13.72 -11.41
C LEU A 232 -26.85 14.89 -11.07
N ASP A 233 -27.18 15.10 -9.80
CA ASP A 233 -27.99 16.24 -9.36
C ASP A 233 -27.21 17.56 -9.36
N LEU A 234 -25.87 17.48 -9.41
CA LEU A 234 -24.99 18.64 -9.54
C LEU A 234 -24.86 19.07 -11.00
N ASP A 235 -24.67 20.37 -11.25
CA ASP A 235 -24.26 20.84 -12.58
C ASP A 235 -22.82 20.38 -12.93
N PRO A 236 -22.44 20.34 -14.22
CA PRO A 236 -21.16 19.77 -14.64
C PRO A 236 -19.92 20.36 -13.95
N THR A 237 -19.92 21.67 -13.66
CA THR A 237 -18.80 22.34 -12.99
C THR A 237 -18.71 21.88 -11.54
N ARG A 238 -19.84 21.84 -10.83
CA ARG A 238 -19.89 21.32 -9.46
C ARG A 238 -19.53 19.84 -9.37
N ARG A 239 -19.90 19.02 -10.37
CA ARG A 239 -19.47 17.61 -10.44
C ARG A 239 -17.96 17.49 -10.49
N ILE A 240 -17.31 18.24 -11.38
CA ILE A 240 -15.85 18.22 -11.53
C ILE A 240 -15.18 18.65 -10.23
N LEU A 241 -15.64 19.74 -9.61
CA LEU A 241 -15.10 20.22 -8.33
C LEU A 241 -15.31 19.23 -7.20
N PHE A 242 -16.49 18.59 -7.14
CA PHE A 242 -16.78 17.57 -6.13
C PHE A 242 -15.85 16.36 -6.30
N VAL A 243 -15.71 15.82 -7.52
CA VAL A 243 -14.80 14.69 -7.80
C VAL A 243 -13.35 15.05 -7.48
N ALA A 244 -12.90 16.24 -7.86
CA ALA A 244 -11.56 16.71 -7.54
C ALA A 244 -11.36 16.82 -6.02
N ALA A 245 -12.29 17.44 -5.30
CA ALA A 245 -12.22 17.58 -3.84
C ALA A 245 -12.23 16.23 -3.13
N THR A 246 -13.08 15.29 -3.56
CA THR A 246 -13.09 13.92 -3.03
C THR A 246 -11.75 13.23 -3.28
N GLY A 247 -11.23 13.25 -4.51
CA GLY A 247 -9.94 12.62 -4.84
C GLY A 247 -8.75 13.22 -4.07
N ILE A 248 -8.68 14.54 -3.97
CA ILE A 248 -7.63 15.24 -3.20
C ILE A 248 -7.77 14.94 -1.71
N SER A 249 -8.99 14.99 -1.16
CA SER A 249 -9.25 14.67 0.25
C SER A 249 -8.82 13.23 0.58
N LEU A 250 -9.09 12.27 -0.31
CA LEU A 250 -8.76 10.88 -0.10
C LEU A 250 -7.25 10.68 -0.02
N TYR A 251 -6.53 11.25 -1.00
CA TYR A 251 -5.07 11.22 -0.98
C TYR A 251 -4.52 11.88 0.28
N SER A 252 -4.98 13.10 0.59
CA SER A 252 -4.52 13.84 1.76
C SER A 252 -4.89 13.15 3.07
N LEU A 253 -6.00 12.41 3.14
CA LEU A 253 -6.46 11.73 4.35
C LEU A 253 -5.56 10.54 4.65
N PHE A 254 -5.28 9.72 3.64
CA PHE A 254 -4.33 8.64 3.77
C PHE A 254 -2.93 9.16 4.11
N ASP A 255 -2.47 10.22 3.44
CA ASP A 255 -1.15 10.81 3.67
C ASP A 255 -1.05 11.47 5.07
N PHE A 256 -2.14 12.06 5.56
CA PHE A 256 -2.23 12.65 6.89
C PHE A 256 -2.23 11.56 7.96
N GLY A 257 -3.08 10.54 7.81
CA GLY A 257 -3.14 9.40 8.72
C GLY A 257 -1.80 8.66 8.78
N TYR A 258 -1.12 8.53 7.64
CA TYR A 258 0.27 8.07 7.55
C TYR A 258 1.20 8.91 8.41
N THR A 259 1.26 10.20 8.11
CA THR A 259 2.22 11.12 8.71
C THR A 259 2.01 11.19 10.23
N LEU A 260 0.75 11.19 10.68
CA LEU A 260 0.41 11.24 12.10
C LEU A 260 0.74 9.93 12.82
N THR A 261 0.35 8.78 12.25
CA THR A 261 0.62 7.48 12.88
C THR A 261 2.10 7.22 12.99
N SER A 262 2.86 7.52 11.94
CA SER A 262 4.30 7.35 11.94
C SER A 262 4.98 8.26 12.96
N ALA A 263 4.49 9.50 13.14
CA ALA A 263 4.99 10.38 14.18
C ALA A 263 4.81 9.79 15.60
N VAL A 264 3.71 9.07 15.86
CA VAL A 264 3.39 8.47 17.18
C VAL A 264 4.05 7.11 17.38
N ALA A 265 4.08 6.26 16.35
CA ALA A 265 4.61 4.91 16.44
C ALA A 265 6.14 4.87 16.54
N LEU A 266 6.84 5.80 15.87
CA LEU A 266 8.30 5.82 15.81
C LEU A 266 8.98 5.88 17.20
N PRO A 267 8.58 6.76 18.14
CA PRO A 267 9.14 6.76 19.50
C PRO A 267 8.94 5.42 20.24
N ILE A 268 7.75 4.81 20.11
CA ILE A 268 7.43 3.53 20.78
C ILE A 268 8.31 2.39 20.23
N LEU A 269 8.51 2.37 18.91
CA LEU A 269 9.38 1.38 18.24
C LEU A 269 10.85 1.54 18.64
N HIS A 270 11.30 2.78 18.83
CA HIS A 270 12.65 3.11 19.25
C HIS A 270 12.95 2.57 20.67
N ASP A 271 12.02 2.74 21.61
CA ASP A 271 12.25 2.35 23.00
C ASP A 271 12.26 0.82 23.18
N ALA A 272 11.39 0.10 22.48
CA ALA A 272 11.30 -1.37 22.55
C ALA A 272 12.56 -2.09 22.02
N THR A 273 13.23 -1.52 21.02
CA THR A 273 14.41 -2.14 20.37
C THR A 273 15.71 -1.88 21.12
N SER A 274 15.77 -0.77 21.85
CA SER A 274 16.85 -0.50 22.80
C SER A 274 16.93 -1.61 23.88
N LEU A 275 15.79 -2.12 24.33
CA LEU A 275 15.68 -3.21 25.32
C LEU A 275 16.16 -4.56 24.76
N ALA A 276 15.82 -4.88 23.50
CA ALA A 276 16.22 -6.15 22.88
C ALA A 276 17.73 -6.22 22.59
N SER A 277 18.33 -5.12 22.13
CA SER A 277 19.76 -5.03 21.84
C SER A 277 20.65 -5.09 23.10
N HIS A 278 20.19 -4.49 24.21
CA HIS A 278 20.87 -4.59 25.51
C HIS A 278 20.93 -6.05 26.04
N SER A 279 19.94 -6.87 25.72
CA SER A 279 19.92 -8.30 26.08
C SER A 279 20.98 -9.11 25.29
N GLN A 280 21.20 -8.80 24.02
CA GLN A 280 22.23 -9.47 23.19
C GLN A 280 23.66 -9.07 23.58
N SER A 281 23.90 -7.79 23.91
CA SER A 281 25.22 -7.31 24.36
C SER A 281 25.68 -8.02 25.64
N LYS A 282 24.79 -8.19 26.63
CA LYS A 282 25.10 -8.94 27.87
C LYS A 282 25.47 -10.40 27.64
N SER A 283 24.83 -11.08 26.67
CA SER A 283 25.16 -12.47 26.31
C SER A 283 26.51 -12.61 25.61
N THR A 284 27.00 -11.56 24.96
CA THR A 284 28.21 -11.59 24.14
C THR A 284 29.44 -11.19 24.96
N ASN A 285 29.29 -10.21 25.86
CA ASN A 285 30.33 -9.82 26.82
C ASN A 285 30.68 -10.96 27.81
N ASN A 286 29.71 -11.78 28.21
CA ASN A 286 30.00 -12.94 29.07
C ASN A 286 30.84 -14.03 28.39
N ARG A 287 30.90 -14.09 27.05
CA ARG A 287 31.76 -15.03 26.32
C ARG A 287 33.15 -14.49 25.98
N GLN A 288 33.32 -13.16 25.89
CA GLN A 288 34.62 -12.53 25.66
C GLN A 288 35.39 -12.23 26.95
N GLY A 289 34.71 -12.08 28.09
CA GLY A 289 35.32 -11.83 29.40
C GLY A 289 36.22 -12.98 29.91
N GLU A 290 35.97 -14.21 29.49
CA GLU A 290 36.80 -15.37 29.86
C GLU A 290 38.10 -15.46 29.03
N GLY A 291 38.08 -15.04 27.76
CA GLY A 291 39.27 -15.05 26.90
C GLY A 291 40.23 -13.87 27.14
N ALA A 292 39.70 -12.71 27.53
CA ALA A 292 40.51 -11.50 27.74
C ALA A 292 41.30 -11.52 29.06
N ARG A 293 40.79 -12.17 30.12
CA ARG A 293 41.50 -12.33 31.40
C ARG A 293 42.77 -13.17 31.29
N HIS A 294 42.89 -14.02 30.26
CA HIS A 294 44.07 -14.85 30.04
C HIS A 294 45.18 -14.13 29.24
N ARG A 295 44.85 -13.08 28.48
CA ARG A 295 45.84 -12.30 27.68
C ARG A 295 46.48 -11.15 28.45
N VAL A 296 45.77 -10.54 29.41
CA VAL A 296 46.30 -9.38 30.17
C VAL A 296 47.40 -9.78 31.16
N LYS A 297 47.43 -11.04 31.65
CA LYS A 297 48.52 -11.54 32.51
C LYS A 297 49.84 -11.81 31.79
N MET A 298 49.87 -11.82 30.45
CA MET A 298 51.09 -12.11 29.68
C MET A 298 51.83 -10.85 29.17
N LEU A 299 51.25 -9.66 29.32
CA LEU A 299 51.80 -8.42 28.75
C LEU A 299 52.32 -7.42 29.81
N GLN A 300 52.25 -7.73 31.10
CA GLN A 300 52.80 -6.88 32.18
C GLN A 300 54.28 -7.16 32.51
N GLY A 301 54.97 -7.96 31.70
CA GLY A 301 56.37 -8.31 31.89
C GLY A 301 57.28 -7.88 30.74
N SER A 302 57.30 -6.60 30.36
CA SER A 302 58.50 -6.03 29.71
C SER A 302 58.57 -4.51 29.81
N LYS A 303 59.82 -4.05 29.99
CA LYS A 303 60.33 -2.75 30.46
C LYS A 303 60.10 -1.52 29.56
N LYS A 304 59.89 -0.38 30.24
CA LYS A 304 60.67 0.89 30.31
C LYS A 304 61.46 1.41 29.09
N GLY A 305 61.25 2.71 28.79
CA GLY A 305 62.33 3.70 28.59
C GLY A 305 62.05 4.82 27.57
N GLY A 306 62.11 6.10 28.00
CA GLY A 306 62.54 7.24 27.17
C GLY A 306 61.60 8.46 27.03
N GLU A 307 61.94 9.54 27.73
CA GLU A 307 61.60 10.99 27.60
C GLU A 307 61.70 11.53 26.15
N GLU A 308 61.22 12.69 25.69
CA GLU A 308 60.64 13.95 26.19
C GLU A 308 60.17 14.72 24.93
N SER A 309 59.10 15.52 25.00
CA SER A 309 58.98 16.86 24.37
C SER A 309 57.52 17.33 24.41
N GLU A 310 57.26 18.25 25.33
CA GLU A 310 56.07 19.08 25.39
C GLU A 310 56.09 20.12 24.26
N LYS A 311 55.01 20.17 23.48
CA LYS A 311 54.48 21.42 22.91
C LYS A 311 52.96 21.33 22.92
N GLU A 312 52.42 21.91 23.97
CA GLU A 312 51.06 22.44 24.05
C GLU A 312 50.77 23.29 22.80
N THR A 313 49.88 22.78 21.97
CA THR A 313 48.98 23.61 21.18
C THR A 313 47.59 23.25 21.66
N ASP A 314 47.03 24.21 22.38
CA ASP A 314 45.71 24.22 22.96
C ASP A 314 44.61 23.90 21.93
N VAL A 315 43.58 23.19 22.40
CA VAL A 315 42.16 23.30 21.97
C VAL A 315 41.69 22.50 20.72
N GLU A 316 42.53 21.81 19.96
CA GLU A 316 42.04 21.12 18.74
C GLU A 316 41.37 19.72 18.95
N ASN A 317 41.44 19.07 20.12
CA ASN A 317 41.12 17.62 20.24
C ASN A 317 39.86 17.22 21.05
N GLU A 318 39.22 18.10 21.82
CA GLU A 318 37.91 17.80 22.43
C GLU A 318 36.74 18.15 21.49
N GLU A 319 36.96 19.05 20.54
CA GLU A 319 36.00 19.52 19.53
C GLU A 319 35.90 18.58 18.30
N ASP A 320 36.89 17.69 18.09
CA ASP A 320 37.04 16.82 16.91
C ASP A 320 36.29 15.45 16.98
N THR A 321 35.72 15.03 18.12
CA THR A 321 35.02 13.70 18.22
C THR A 321 33.71 13.68 19.00
N SER A 322 33.35 14.79 19.66
CA SER A 322 31.97 15.28 19.53
C SER A 322 31.53 15.17 18.07
N ALA A 323 32.40 15.44 17.09
CA ALA A 323 32.23 15.32 15.63
C ALA A 323 32.05 13.92 15.02
N ALA A 324 32.36 12.85 15.76
CA ALA A 324 31.97 11.48 15.43
C ALA A 324 30.74 11.00 16.23
N LEU A 325 30.31 11.76 17.24
CA LEU A 325 29.22 11.36 18.10
C LEU A 325 27.87 11.27 17.39
N GLN A 326 27.49 11.92 16.29
CA GLN A 326 27.94 12.92 15.31
C GLN A 326 28.27 12.46 13.88
N VAL A 327 28.91 11.30 13.75
CA VAL A 327 28.56 10.27 12.75
C VAL A 327 27.08 9.85 13.05
N ARG A 328 26.57 10.22 14.26
CA ARG A 328 25.21 10.47 14.83
C ARG A 328 24.04 10.02 13.96
N THR A 329 23.09 9.31 14.52
CA THR A 329 23.10 8.44 15.70
C THR A 329 22.44 7.16 15.25
N LEU A 330 23.16 6.24 14.64
CA LEU A 330 24.30 6.48 13.79
C LEU A 330 23.96 5.77 12.51
N GLN A 331 23.76 6.59 11.48
CA GLN A 331 22.94 6.25 10.33
C GLN A 331 21.52 5.88 10.78
N TYR A 332 20.78 6.92 11.19
CA TYR A 332 19.94 6.94 12.39
C TYR A 332 18.95 5.77 12.54
N GLN A 333 19.33 4.85 13.44
CA GLN A 333 18.75 3.52 13.68
C GLN A 333 18.47 2.67 12.42
N GLN A 334 19.41 2.73 11.48
CA GLN A 334 19.62 1.94 10.27
C GLN A 334 18.40 1.20 9.71
N LEU A 335 17.44 1.81 9.01
CA LEU A 335 16.93 3.17 8.86
C LEU A 335 15.42 2.90 8.63
N SER A 336 14.48 2.80 9.56
CA SER A 336 14.50 2.68 11.03
C SER A 336 14.04 1.25 11.42
N LEU A 337 14.97 0.28 11.29
CA LEU A 337 14.94 -1.15 11.71
C LEU A 337 14.53 -2.27 10.71
N ARG A 338 14.89 -2.05 9.44
CA ARG A 338 15.19 -3.03 8.35
C ARG A 338 14.03 -3.45 7.44
N ASN A 339 14.27 -3.29 6.15
CA ASN A 339 13.35 -3.72 5.10
C ASN A 339 13.27 -5.25 5.01
N ILE A 340 12.08 -5.74 4.70
CA ILE A 340 11.82 -7.12 4.33
C ILE A 340 11.99 -7.27 2.82
N ASP A 341 12.66 -8.36 2.41
CA ASP A 341 12.98 -8.71 1.04
C ASP A 341 11.78 -8.76 0.07
N PHE A 342 10.56 -8.96 0.58
CA PHE A 342 9.33 -9.09 -0.20
C PHE A 342 8.71 -7.78 -0.75
N PHE A 343 9.21 -6.60 -0.41
CA PHE A 343 8.49 -5.36 -0.72
C PHE A 343 9.13 -4.47 -1.80
N PRO A 344 8.33 -3.98 -2.77
CA PRO A 344 8.81 -3.06 -3.77
C PRO A 344 9.18 -1.71 -3.17
N LEU A 345 10.11 -1.04 -3.84
CA LEU A 345 10.64 0.26 -3.50
C LEU A 345 9.69 1.33 -4.04
N LEU A 346 9.13 2.16 -3.16
CA LEU A 346 8.10 3.14 -3.51
C LEU A 346 8.74 4.50 -3.36
N ASN A 347 8.79 5.34 -4.39
CA ASN A 347 8.99 6.77 -4.19
C ASN A 347 7.76 7.42 -4.81
N PRO A 348 6.88 8.08 -4.04
CA PRO A 348 5.86 8.89 -4.64
C PRO A 348 6.54 10.07 -5.33
N ALA A 349 6.46 10.12 -6.66
CA ALA A 349 6.77 11.33 -7.38
C ALA A 349 5.70 12.38 -7.05
N GLY A 350 6.05 13.66 -6.94
CA GLY A 350 5.06 14.71 -6.74
C GLY A 350 3.99 14.68 -7.84
N PHE A 351 2.73 15.00 -7.51
CA PHE A 351 1.62 15.00 -8.47
C PHE A 351 1.88 15.82 -9.74
N THR A 352 2.70 16.86 -9.66
CA THR A 352 3.11 17.69 -10.79
C THR A 352 3.95 16.93 -11.83
N GLN A 353 4.50 15.76 -11.47
CA GLN A 353 5.25 14.87 -12.35
C GLN A 353 4.37 13.75 -12.94
N ALA A 354 3.10 13.65 -12.52
CA ALA A 354 2.13 12.68 -13.01
C ALA A 354 1.53 13.12 -14.35
N THR A 355 2.34 13.08 -15.40
CA THR A 355 1.96 13.63 -16.71
C THR A 355 1.11 12.68 -17.55
N THR A 356 0.94 11.42 -17.14
CA THR A 356 0.17 10.39 -17.86
C THR A 356 -0.68 9.61 -16.87
N VAL A 357 -1.77 8.97 -17.32
CA VAL A 357 -2.61 8.10 -16.48
C VAL A 357 -1.76 6.98 -15.90
N ARG A 358 -0.87 6.39 -16.72
CA ARG A 358 0.08 5.38 -16.24
C ARG A 358 0.96 5.94 -15.12
N ARG A 359 1.55 7.13 -15.29
CA ARG A 359 2.43 7.71 -14.28
C ARG A 359 1.68 8.09 -13.01
N PHE A 360 0.46 8.58 -13.12
CA PHE A 360 -0.39 8.86 -11.98
C PHE A 360 -0.54 7.60 -11.11
N TRP A 361 -1.04 6.50 -11.68
CA TRP A 361 -1.26 5.26 -10.93
C TRP A 361 0.02 4.53 -10.53
N SER A 362 1.10 4.69 -11.30
CA SER A 362 2.37 4.00 -11.03
C SER A 362 3.28 4.78 -10.09
N TYR A 363 3.23 6.11 -10.05
CA TYR A 363 4.20 6.94 -9.32
C TYR A 363 3.57 7.97 -8.37
N ALA A 364 2.33 8.42 -8.57
CA ALA A 364 1.73 9.45 -7.74
C ALA A 364 0.66 8.91 -6.79
N TRP A 365 -0.18 7.97 -7.23
CA TRP A 365 -1.27 7.41 -6.44
C TRP A 365 -0.81 6.20 -5.62
N HIS A 366 -1.22 6.19 -4.35
CA HIS A 366 -0.90 5.24 -3.27
C HIS A 366 -0.39 3.87 -3.75
N ARG A 367 0.91 3.64 -3.55
CA ARG A 367 1.58 2.37 -3.84
C ARG A 367 1.44 1.31 -2.74
N LEU A 368 0.72 1.64 -1.65
CA LEU A 368 0.43 0.78 -0.50
C LEU A 368 -0.15 -0.59 -0.89
N PHE A 369 -0.83 -0.65 -2.04
CA PHE A 369 -1.53 -1.84 -2.52
C PHE A 369 -0.80 -2.56 -3.67
N GLY A 370 0.44 -2.17 -3.97
CA GLY A 370 1.19 -2.67 -5.13
C GLY A 370 1.43 -4.18 -5.10
N ARG A 371 1.69 -4.77 -3.91
CA ARG A 371 1.93 -6.21 -3.78
C ARG A 371 0.64 -7.05 -3.94
N PRO A 372 -0.48 -6.77 -3.24
CA PRO A 372 -1.75 -7.44 -3.50
C PRO A 372 -2.18 -7.37 -4.98
N PHE A 373 -2.08 -6.19 -5.61
CA PHE A 373 -2.44 -6.05 -7.02
C PHE A 373 -1.47 -6.79 -7.94
N GLY A 374 -0.20 -6.87 -7.56
CA GLY A 374 0.80 -7.68 -8.25
C GLY A 374 0.46 -9.16 -8.20
N VAL A 375 0.29 -9.71 -7.00
CA VAL A 375 0.10 -11.15 -6.78
C VAL A 375 -1.26 -11.63 -7.30
N TYR A 376 -2.33 -10.89 -7.02
CA TYR A 376 -3.70 -11.31 -7.34
C TYR A 376 -4.24 -10.74 -8.65
N GLY A 377 -3.60 -9.71 -9.19
CA GLY A 377 -3.99 -9.08 -10.46
C GLY A 377 -2.98 -9.36 -11.57
N ILE A 378 -1.78 -8.79 -11.45
CA ILE A 378 -0.76 -8.81 -12.51
C ILE A 378 -0.35 -10.25 -12.86
N LEU A 379 0.01 -11.07 -11.86
CA LEU A 379 0.50 -12.44 -12.09
C LEU A 379 -0.48 -13.34 -12.82
N PRO A 380 -1.72 -13.56 -12.33
CA PRO A 380 -2.63 -14.47 -12.99
C PRO A 380 -2.98 -13.99 -14.41
N PHE A 381 -3.20 -12.70 -14.61
CA PHE A 381 -3.47 -12.14 -15.94
C PHE A 381 -2.29 -12.32 -16.89
N THR A 382 -1.06 -12.07 -16.40
CA THR A 382 0.16 -12.26 -17.18
C THR A 382 0.39 -13.74 -17.50
N TYR A 383 0.14 -14.64 -16.54
CA TYR A 383 0.26 -16.08 -16.73
C TYR A 383 -0.67 -16.59 -17.84
N VAL A 384 -1.96 -16.25 -17.76
CA VAL A 384 -2.96 -16.62 -18.77
C VAL A 384 -2.58 -16.04 -20.13
N THR A 385 -2.13 -14.79 -20.18
CA THR A 385 -1.71 -14.15 -21.43
C THR A 385 -0.46 -14.80 -22.02
N TYR A 386 0.52 -15.17 -21.19
CA TYR A 386 1.70 -15.91 -21.64
C TYR A 386 1.31 -17.27 -22.20
N LEU A 387 0.43 -18.01 -21.52
CA LEU A 387 -0.10 -19.28 -22.02
C LEU A 387 -0.78 -19.11 -23.38
N ALA A 388 -1.68 -18.13 -23.51
CA ALA A 388 -2.38 -17.87 -24.77
C ALA A 388 -1.40 -17.49 -25.90
N GLN A 389 -0.44 -16.60 -25.63
CA GLN A 389 0.59 -16.24 -26.60
C GLN A 389 1.48 -17.41 -26.99
N ASP A 390 1.88 -18.23 -26.02
CA ASP A 390 2.73 -19.40 -26.26
C ASP A 390 1.98 -20.48 -27.03
N TRP A 391 0.69 -20.62 -26.81
CA TRP A 391 -0.19 -21.47 -27.60
C TRP A 391 -0.32 -20.97 -29.04
N VAL A 392 -0.65 -19.69 -29.25
CA VAL A 392 -0.79 -19.08 -30.59
C VAL A 392 0.51 -19.17 -31.41
N VAL A 393 1.67 -19.00 -30.78
CA VAL A 393 2.97 -19.06 -31.46
C VAL A 393 3.52 -20.49 -31.58
N GLY A 394 2.79 -21.50 -31.07
CA GLY A 394 3.24 -22.90 -31.09
C GLY A 394 4.45 -23.20 -30.20
N LYS A 395 4.73 -22.33 -29.21
CA LYS A 395 5.88 -22.42 -28.29
C LYS A 395 5.45 -22.74 -26.85
N LEU A 396 4.30 -23.39 -26.66
CA LEU A 396 3.81 -23.78 -25.34
C LEU A 396 4.81 -24.67 -24.58
N ASN A 397 5.50 -25.55 -25.32
CA ASN A 397 6.45 -26.52 -24.79
C ASN A 397 7.90 -26.05 -24.75
N ASP A 398 8.20 -24.84 -25.23
CA ASP A 398 9.54 -24.27 -25.18
C ASP A 398 10.05 -24.20 -23.72
N PRO A 399 11.23 -24.77 -23.39
CA PRO A 399 11.73 -24.83 -22.03
C PRO A 399 11.91 -23.45 -21.39
N LYS A 400 12.41 -22.47 -22.14
CA LYS A 400 12.64 -21.10 -21.63
C LYS A 400 11.32 -20.41 -21.31
N ARG A 401 10.32 -20.54 -22.16
CA ARG A 401 8.97 -19.98 -21.91
C ARG A 401 8.26 -20.68 -20.77
N LYS A 402 8.38 -22.01 -20.65
CA LYS A 402 7.88 -22.76 -19.49
C LYS A 402 8.50 -22.27 -18.19
N GLN A 403 9.81 -22.07 -18.19
CA GLN A 403 10.55 -21.55 -17.04
C GLN A 403 10.08 -20.12 -16.70
N ALA A 404 10.02 -19.23 -17.69
CA ALA A 404 9.53 -17.86 -17.50
C ALA A 404 8.12 -17.83 -16.90
N ARG A 405 7.20 -18.69 -17.35
CA ARG A 405 5.84 -18.80 -16.77
C ARG A 405 5.82 -19.35 -15.34
N LYS A 406 6.82 -20.15 -14.95
CA LYS A 406 6.92 -20.74 -13.61
C LYS A 406 7.54 -19.76 -12.62
N GLU A 407 8.54 -19.00 -13.05
CA GLU A 407 9.31 -18.10 -12.18
C GLU A 407 8.59 -16.80 -11.82
N ILE A 408 7.45 -16.50 -12.46
CA ILE A 408 6.63 -15.34 -12.06
C ILE A 408 5.94 -15.53 -10.70
N TRP A 409 5.90 -16.74 -10.11
CA TRP A 409 5.13 -16.97 -8.89
C TRP A 409 5.89 -16.53 -7.63
N PRO A 410 5.17 -16.10 -6.57
CA PRO A 410 5.77 -15.72 -5.29
C PRO A 410 6.51 -16.86 -4.60
N SER A 411 6.43 -18.12 -5.02
CA SER A 411 7.27 -19.18 -4.45
C SER A 411 8.71 -19.15 -4.98
N TYR A 412 8.96 -18.49 -6.12
CA TYR A 412 10.25 -18.45 -6.80
C TYR A 412 11.00 -17.13 -6.63
N HIS A 413 10.31 -15.99 -6.45
CA HIS A 413 10.95 -14.67 -6.45
C HIS A 413 10.33 -13.68 -5.44
N PRO A 414 11.14 -12.93 -4.64
CA PRO A 414 10.61 -12.09 -3.55
C PRO A 414 9.76 -10.92 -4.05
N ASP A 415 10.14 -10.37 -5.19
CA ASP A 415 9.38 -9.36 -5.93
C ASP A 415 9.02 -9.90 -7.32
N PRO A 416 8.01 -10.78 -7.45
CA PRO A 416 7.74 -11.48 -8.70
C PRO A 416 7.39 -10.53 -9.86
N MET A 417 7.00 -9.28 -9.57
CA MET A 417 6.69 -8.29 -10.59
C MET A 417 7.93 -7.90 -11.40
N ARG A 418 9.12 -7.96 -10.80
CA ARG A 418 10.39 -7.64 -11.47
C ARG A 418 10.85 -8.74 -12.41
N ALA A 419 10.43 -9.98 -12.18
CA ALA A 419 10.74 -11.11 -13.04
C ALA A 419 9.93 -11.08 -14.36
N LEU A 420 8.94 -10.20 -14.48
CA LEU A 420 8.11 -10.11 -15.67
C LEU A 420 8.89 -9.52 -16.86
N GLU A 421 8.89 -10.24 -17.98
CA GLU A 421 9.47 -9.79 -19.25
C GLU A 421 8.92 -8.42 -19.68
N ARG A 422 9.80 -7.42 -19.85
CA ARG A 422 9.41 -6.08 -20.33
C ARG A 422 8.93 -6.16 -21.77
N GLY A 423 7.87 -5.43 -22.11
CA GLY A 423 7.34 -5.37 -23.48
C GLY A 423 6.39 -6.51 -23.84
N ARG A 424 6.42 -7.63 -23.11
CA ARG A 424 5.50 -8.76 -23.32
C ARG A 424 4.28 -8.64 -22.42
N ALA A 425 3.10 -8.75 -23.02
CA ALA A 425 1.82 -8.75 -22.32
C ALA A 425 1.63 -7.55 -21.35
N ASP A 426 2.24 -6.39 -21.64
CA ASP A 426 2.17 -5.24 -20.73
C ASP A 426 0.74 -4.77 -20.47
N TRP A 427 -0.17 -4.93 -21.44
CA TRP A 427 -1.59 -4.63 -21.28
C TRP A 427 -2.25 -5.52 -20.22
N ALA A 428 -1.86 -6.80 -20.15
CA ALA A 428 -2.41 -7.76 -19.19
C ALA A 428 -1.95 -7.43 -17.76
N LYS A 429 -0.72 -6.95 -17.60
CA LYS A 429 -0.20 -6.45 -16.32
C LYS A 429 -1.07 -5.28 -15.83
N VAL A 430 -1.30 -4.30 -16.69
CA VAL A 430 -2.13 -3.13 -16.37
C VAL A 430 -3.55 -3.56 -16.02
N LEU A 431 -4.24 -4.28 -16.91
CA LEU A 431 -5.64 -4.67 -16.66
C LEU A 431 -5.77 -5.58 -15.44
N GLY A 432 -4.83 -6.50 -15.21
CA GLY A 432 -4.82 -7.35 -14.02
C GLY A 432 -4.74 -6.53 -12.74
N ALA A 433 -3.82 -5.56 -12.66
CA ALA A 433 -3.68 -4.69 -11.49
C ALA A 433 -4.97 -3.90 -11.20
N PHE A 434 -5.55 -3.25 -12.22
CA PHE A 434 -6.77 -2.45 -12.06
C PHE A 434 -8.01 -3.30 -11.78
N THR A 435 -8.09 -4.52 -12.32
CA THR A 435 -9.19 -5.44 -12.02
C THR A 435 -9.13 -5.90 -10.57
N ALA A 436 -7.96 -6.29 -10.07
CA ALA A 436 -7.80 -6.68 -8.67
C ALA A 436 -8.10 -5.51 -7.72
N SER A 437 -7.63 -4.29 -8.05
CA SER A 437 -7.99 -3.07 -7.30
C SER A 437 -9.49 -2.85 -7.29
N GLY A 438 -10.13 -2.91 -8.46
CA GLY A 438 -11.57 -2.71 -8.61
C GLY A 438 -12.39 -3.71 -7.78
N ILE A 439 -12.00 -4.99 -7.74
CA ILE A 439 -12.70 -6.02 -6.96
C ILE A 439 -12.65 -5.71 -5.47
N ILE A 440 -11.47 -5.39 -4.93
CA ILE A 440 -11.29 -5.14 -3.50
C ILE A 440 -12.12 -3.92 -3.07
N HIS A 441 -12.05 -2.85 -3.86
CA HIS A 441 -12.80 -1.62 -3.61
C HIS A 441 -14.31 -1.82 -3.74
N ALA A 442 -14.75 -2.61 -4.72
CA ALA A 442 -16.16 -2.93 -4.88
C ALA A 442 -16.75 -3.74 -3.73
N VAL A 443 -15.98 -4.63 -3.11
CA VAL A 443 -16.44 -5.36 -1.91
C VAL A 443 -16.64 -4.40 -0.74
N SER A 444 -15.70 -3.46 -0.55
CA SER A 444 -15.80 -2.43 0.49
C SER A 444 -16.99 -1.50 0.27
N GLU A 445 -17.16 -1.04 -0.96
CA GLU A 445 -18.29 -0.21 -1.37
C GLU A 445 -19.61 -0.97 -1.17
N HIS A 446 -19.69 -2.23 -1.60
CA HIS A 446 -20.88 -3.06 -1.42
C HIS A 446 -21.23 -3.28 0.06
N ALA A 447 -20.23 -3.47 0.93
CA ALA A 447 -20.45 -3.55 2.37
C ALA A 447 -21.01 -2.23 2.94
N ALA A 448 -20.46 -1.09 2.53
CA ALA A 448 -20.95 0.24 2.92
C ALA A 448 -22.33 0.58 2.34
N LEU A 449 -22.68 -0.01 1.19
CA LEU A 449 -24.00 0.06 0.60
C LEU A 449 -25.00 -0.89 1.28
N GLY A 450 -24.59 -1.73 2.22
CA GLY A 450 -25.47 -2.74 2.81
C GLY A 450 -25.96 -3.77 1.79
N GLY A 451 -25.13 -4.09 0.80
CA GLY A 451 -25.42 -5.01 -0.28
C GLY A 451 -26.18 -4.44 -1.48
N ARG A 452 -26.44 -3.13 -1.48
CA ARG A 452 -27.10 -2.44 -2.61
C ARG A 452 -26.13 -2.18 -3.77
N ILE A 453 -26.66 -1.68 -4.88
CA ILE A 453 -25.91 -1.32 -6.10
C ILE A 453 -25.84 0.21 -6.24
N ALA A 454 -24.65 0.76 -6.49
CA ALA A 454 -24.42 2.19 -6.69
C ALA A 454 -24.35 2.63 -8.16
N VAL A 455 -25.37 2.26 -8.95
CA VAL A 455 -25.43 2.59 -10.38
C VAL A 455 -26.72 3.38 -10.62
N PRO A 456 -26.69 4.51 -11.35
CA PRO A 456 -27.91 5.28 -11.56
C PRO A 456 -28.88 4.52 -12.44
N VAL A 457 -30.18 4.76 -12.25
CA VAL A 457 -31.26 4.19 -13.06
C VAL A 457 -31.20 4.51 -14.55
N THR A 458 -30.42 5.52 -14.92
CA THR A 458 -30.16 5.90 -16.32
C THR A 458 -29.09 5.05 -17.00
N ASN A 459 -28.52 4.07 -16.30
CA ASN A 459 -27.54 3.16 -16.84
C ASN A 459 -28.15 2.18 -17.84
N ILE A 460 -27.54 2.06 -19.03
CA ILE A 460 -28.04 1.24 -20.14
C ILE A 460 -28.04 -0.27 -19.88
N TRP A 461 -27.28 -0.74 -18.89
CA TRP A 461 -27.12 -2.16 -18.59
C TRP A 461 -28.09 -2.65 -17.50
N LEU A 462 -28.75 -1.74 -16.77
CA LEU A 462 -29.73 -2.12 -15.77
C LEU A 462 -31.04 -2.51 -16.45
N ASN A 463 -31.53 -3.72 -16.15
CA ASN A 463 -32.88 -4.09 -16.51
C ASN A 463 -33.87 -3.15 -15.80
N ARG A 464 -34.80 -2.56 -16.55
CA ARG A 464 -35.86 -1.67 -16.02
C ARG A 464 -36.63 -2.29 -14.86
N ASP A 465 -36.75 -3.61 -14.81
CA ASP A 465 -37.43 -4.32 -13.70
C ASP A 465 -36.57 -4.43 -12.43
N TYR A 466 -35.24 -4.45 -12.56
CA TYR A 466 -34.31 -4.36 -11.43
C TYR A 466 -34.23 -2.93 -10.86
N ALA A 467 -34.49 -1.93 -11.71
CA ALA A 467 -34.67 -0.54 -11.28
C ALA A 467 -36.01 -0.32 -10.51
N LYS A 468 -37.04 -1.14 -10.77
CA LYS A 468 -38.33 -1.08 -10.03
C LYS A 468 -38.18 -1.45 -8.56
N SER A 469 -37.33 -2.43 -8.22
CA SER A 469 -37.08 -2.83 -6.82
C SER A 469 -36.21 -1.83 -6.04
N MET A 470 -35.63 -0.81 -6.70
CA MET A 470 -34.93 0.28 -6.01
C MET A 470 -35.86 1.40 -5.49
N GLY A 471 -37.19 1.26 -5.67
CA GLY A 471 -38.25 2.07 -5.04
C GLY A 471 -38.42 3.48 -5.63
N HIS A 472 -39.66 3.90 -5.95
CA HIS A 472 -40.13 5.22 -6.42
C HIS A 472 -39.36 5.98 -7.56
N GLU A 473 -38.20 5.50 -8.01
CA GLU A 473 -37.30 6.10 -9.00
C GLU A 473 -37.89 6.18 -10.43
N LEU A 474 -39.08 5.62 -10.64
CA LEU A 474 -39.80 5.62 -11.92
C LEU A 474 -40.83 6.74 -12.04
N GLY A 475 -41.07 7.52 -10.97
CA GLY A 475 -42.16 8.49 -10.92
C GLY A 475 -42.00 9.72 -11.81
N ARG A 476 -40.79 10.02 -12.29
CA ARG A 476 -40.58 11.10 -13.26
C ARG A 476 -39.57 10.69 -14.33
N PRO A 477 -39.98 10.59 -15.61
CA PRO A 477 -39.01 10.59 -16.68
C PRO A 477 -38.36 11.96 -16.66
N SER A 478 -37.16 12.08 -16.07
CA SER A 478 -36.26 13.15 -16.45
C SER A 478 -35.93 12.86 -17.90
N ALA A 479 -36.65 13.57 -18.78
CA ALA A 479 -36.56 13.42 -20.21
C ALA A 479 -35.08 13.28 -20.62
N ILE A 480 -34.79 12.21 -21.36
CA ILE A 480 -33.63 12.14 -22.24
C ILE A 480 -33.82 13.27 -23.28
N ALA A 481 -33.57 14.50 -22.86
CA ALA A 481 -33.76 15.70 -23.65
C ALA A 481 -32.69 16.71 -23.22
N GLY A 482 -31.52 16.56 -23.82
CA GLY A 482 -30.40 17.47 -23.64
C GLY A 482 -29.18 16.96 -24.38
N LYS A 483 -29.17 17.14 -25.71
CA LYS A 483 -28.00 16.91 -26.56
C LYS A 483 -26.91 17.91 -26.17
N GLY A 484 -26.05 17.56 -25.21
CA GLY A 484 -24.91 18.38 -24.82
C GLY A 484 -23.76 17.52 -24.31
N LEU A 485 -22.56 17.72 -24.84
CA LEU A 485 -21.32 16.99 -24.48
C LEU A 485 -21.05 17.02 -22.96
N PHE A 486 -21.52 18.08 -22.28
CA PHE A 486 -21.33 18.31 -20.85
C PHE A 486 -22.32 17.56 -19.93
N ARG A 487 -23.35 16.90 -20.46
CA ARG A 487 -24.27 16.05 -19.66
C ARG A 487 -23.92 14.55 -19.72
N PHE A 488 -22.96 14.17 -20.54
CA PHE A 488 -22.46 12.79 -20.62
C PHE A 488 -21.72 12.42 -19.33
N SER A 489 -22.09 11.29 -18.73
CA SER A 489 -21.43 10.74 -17.54
C SER A 489 -21.06 9.29 -17.81
N PRO A 490 -19.90 8.79 -17.33
CA PRO A 490 -19.56 7.38 -17.51
C PRO A 490 -20.61 6.46 -16.90
N LEU A 491 -21.27 6.92 -15.83
CA LEU A 491 -22.31 6.20 -15.11
C LEU A 491 -23.49 5.75 -15.99
N GLN A 492 -23.70 6.35 -17.17
CA GLN A 492 -24.77 5.97 -18.09
C GLN A 492 -24.42 4.75 -18.94
N VAL A 493 -23.13 4.51 -19.20
CA VAL A 493 -22.65 3.50 -20.17
C VAL A 493 -21.76 2.43 -19.56
N VAL A 494 -21.32 2.63 -18.32
CA VAL A 494 -20.45 1.71 -17.60
C VAL A 494 -21.24 0.49 -17.14
N PRO A 495 -20.80 -0.74 -17.43
CA PRO A 495 -21.49 -1.93 -16.96
C PRO A 495 -21.45 -2.04 -15.42
N PRO A 496 -22.56 -2.38 -14.75
CA PRO A 496 -22.64 -2.60 -13.31
C PRO A 496 -22.06 -3.97 -12.95
N ILE A 497 -20.79 -4.22 -13.33
CA ILE A 497 -20.13 -5.54 -13.19
C ILE A 497 -20.07 -5.97 -11.72
N SER A 498 -20.06 -5.00 -10.81
CA SER A 498 -20.33 -5.16 -9.38
C SER A 498 -21.33 -4.10 -8.95
N GLY A 499 -21.96 -4.27 -7.79
CA GLY A 499 -22.86 -3.28 -7.18
C GLY A 499 -22.22 -1.92 -6.83
N ALA A 500 -21.15 -1.53 -7.49
CA ALA A 500 -20.11 -0.67 -6.99
C ALA A 500 -19.52 0.17 -8.14
N GLY A 501 -19.64 1.49 -8.03
CA GLY A 501 -19.06 2.44 -8.97
C GLY A 501 -17.52 2.44 -8.94
N GLU A 502 -16.91 1.94 -7.87
CA GLU A 502 -15.46 1.88 -7.71
C GLU A 502 -14.80 0.82 -8.61
N PHE A 503 -15.39 -0.35 -8.82
CA PHE A 503 -14.83 -1.35 -9.77
C PHE A 503 -14.65 -0.73 -11.15
N SER A 504 -15.72 -0.07 -11.59
CA SER A 504 -15.78 0.57 -12.90
C SER A 504 -14.77 1.70 -13.02
N PHE A 505 -14.62 2.51 -11.98
CA PHE A 505 -13.59 3.53 -11.93
C PHE A 505 -12.19 2.94 -12.17
N PHE A 506 -11.79 1.92 -11.42
CA PHE A 506 -10.47 1.30 -11.59
C PHE A 506 -10.34 0.63 -12.96
N PHE A 507 -11.33 -0.15 -13.38
CA PHE A 507 -11.27 -0.87 -14.66
C PHE A 507 -11.11 0.09 -15.84
N LEU A 508 -11.90 1.18 -15.90
CA LEU A 508 -11.81 2.20 -16.95
C LEU A 508 -10.47 2.94 -16.93
N ASN A 509 -9.89 3.19 -15.75
CA ASN A 509 -8.53 3.74 -15.66
C ASN A 509 -7.50 2.75 -16.24
N GLY A 510 -7.65 1.45 -15.98
CA GLY A 510 -6.81 0.42 -16.59
C GLY A 510 -6.92 0.40 -18.13
N VAL A 511 -8.14 0.47 -18.67
CA VAL A 511 -8.38 0.60 -20.11
C VAL A 511 -7.73 1.88 -20.65
N ALA A 512 -7.89 3.01 -19.97
CA ALA A 512 -7.28 4.28 -20.37
C ALA A 512 -5.76 4.20 -20.43
N VAL A 513 -5.09 3.51 -19.51
CA VAL A 513 -3.63 3.28 -19.55
C VAL A 513 -3.21 2.42 -20.76
N VAL A 514 -4.01 1.42 -21.13
CA VAL A 514 -3.73 0.59 -22.32
C VAL A 514 -3.91 1.41 -23.60
N VAL A 515 -4.99 2.18 -23.70
CA VAL A 515 -5.27 3.07 -24.84
C VAL A 515 -4.19 4.15 -24.96
N GLU A 516 -3.85 4.83 -23.86
CA GLU A 516 -2.77 5.81 -23.79
C GLU A 516 -1.45 5.22 -24.31
N GLY A 517 -1.08 4.02 -23.85
CA GLY A 517 0.13 3.34 -24.31
C GLY A 517 0.10 2.96 -25.80
N ALA A 518 -1.06 2.57 -26.33
CA ALA A 518 -1.22 2.25 -27.74
C ALA A 518 -1.12 3.52 -28.63
N VAL A 519 -1.79 4.60 -28.23
CA VAL A 519 -1.73 5.90 -28.92
C VAL A 519 -0.31 6.45 -28.88
N ALA A 520 0.36 6.43 -27.74
CA ALA A 520 1.74 6.89 -27.61
C ALA A 520 2.68 6.13 -28.56
N ARG A 521 2.58 4.79 -28.62
CA ARG A 521 3.36 3.96 -29.55
C ARG A 521 3.05 4.26 -31.02
N TYR A 522 1.77 4.50 -31.34
CA TYR A 522 1.36 4.87 -32.70
C TYR A 522 1.95 6.21 -33.13
N VAL A 523 1.79 7.25 -32.28
CA VAL A 523 2.32 8.60 -32.51
C VAL A 523 3.84 8.57 -32.63
N GLU A 524 4.53 7.84 -31.74
CA GLU A 524 5.99 7.68 -31.80
C GLU A 524 6.42 7.01 -33.12
N LYS A 525 5.74 5.94 -33.54
CA LYS A 525 6.01 5.25 -34.81
C LYS A 525 5.78 6.16 -36.02
N GLN A 526 4.72 6.97 -36.00
CA GLN A 526 4.41 7.92 -37.07
C GLN A 526 5.48 9.01 -37.16
N ARG A 527 5.88 9.60 -36.03
CA ARG A 527 6.94 10.62 -35.96
C ARG A 527 8.29 10.09 -36.38
N LYS A 528 8.63 8.83 -36.02
CA LYS A 528 9.83 8.13 -36.49
C LYS A 528 9.89 8.00 -38.01
N ARG A 529 8.73 7.82 -38.67
CA ARG A 529 8.66 7.77 -40.14
C ARG A 529 8.80 9.16 -40.77
N SER A 530 8.24 10.19 -40.14
CA SER A 530 8.27 11.56 -40.65
C SER A 530 9.54 12.35 -40.31
N SER A 531 10.38 11.86 -39.39
CA SER A 531 11.59 12.55 -38.92
C SER A 531 12.77 11.58 -38.76
N PRO A 532 13.50 11.29 -39.85
CA PRO A 532 14.67 10.40 -39.81
C PRO A 532 15.76 10.91 -38.85
N ASN A 533 15.86 12.24 -38.69
CA ASN A 533 16.88 12.89 -37.87
C ASN A 533 16.52 12.97 -36.38
N GLY A 534 15.41 12.36 -35.94
CA GLY A 534 14.98 12.34 -34.54
C GLY A 534 14.43 13.67 -33.98
N LYS A 535 14.44 14.74 -34.77
CA LYS A 535 14.09 16.11 -34.36
C LYS A 535 12.66 16.26 -33.85
N TYR A 536 11.74 15.38 -34.24
CA TYR A 536 10.31 15.46 -33.90
C TYR A 536 9.82 14.28 -33.05
N TYR A 537 10.69 13.61 -32.29
CA TYR A 537 10.24 12.48 -31.44
C TYR A 537 9.44 12.95 -30.24
N SER A 538 9.83 14.07 -29.63
CA SER A 538 9.07 14.78 -28.61
C SER A 538 8.65 16.15 -29.12
N MET A 539 7.42 16.53 -28.82
CA MET A 539 6.87 17.85 -29.14
C MET A 539 6.59 18.61 -27.85
N TRP A 540 6.75 19.94 -27.88
CA TRP A 540 6.52 20.81 -26.72
C TRP A 540 5.11 20.63 -26.11
N TYR A 541 4.12 20.30 -26.94
CA TYR A 541 2.73 20.11 -26.52
C TYR A 541 2.45 18.74 -25.90
N ASP A 542 3.33 17.75 -26.04
CA ASP A 542 3.08 16.38 -25.58
C ASP A 542 2.77 16.33 -24.09
N ASN A 543 3.49 17.15 -23.30
CA ASN A 543 3.29 17.22 -21.86
C ASN A 543 1.91 17.78 -21.50
N TYR A 544 1.50 18.89 -22.13
CA TYR A 544 0.21 19.52 -21.88
C TYR A 544 -0.96 18.63 -22.30
N ILE A 545 -0.86 17.98 -23.46
CA ILE A 545 -1.87 17.01 -23.92
C ILE A 545 -1.96 15.84 -22.94
N SER A 546 -0.83 15.31 -22.47
CA SER A 546 -0.83 14.17 -21.55
C SER A 546 -1.42 14.54 -20.18
N VAL A 547 -1.13 15.73 -19.66
CA VAL A 547 -1.75 16.25 -18.43
C VAL A 547 -3.25 16.45 -18.61
N ALA A 548 -3.68 17.08 -19.70
CA ALA A 548 -5.10 17.29 -20.00
C ALA A 548 -5.86 15.96 -20.14
N TRP A 549 -5.29 14.99 -20.85
CA TRP A 549 -5.81 13.62 -20.95
C TRP A 549 -5.93 12.96 -19.57
N THR A 550 -4.87 13.04 -18.76
CA THR A 550 -4.84 12.43 -17.43
C THR A 550 -5.93 13.00 -16.52
N LEU A 551 -6.05 14.33 -16.47
CA LEU A 551 -7.10 15.00 -15.69
C LEU A 551 -8.49 14.65 -16.22
N ALA A 552 -8.69 14.63 -17.53
CA ALA A 552 -9.97 14.27 -18.13
C ALA A 552 -10.38 12.84 -17.75
N VAL A 553 -9.47 11.87 -17.84
CA VAL A 553 -9.74 10.47 -17.44
C VAL A 553 -10.09 10.38 -15.96
N LEU A 554 -9.29 10.99 -15.08
CA LEU A 554 -9.49 10.91 -13.63
C LEU A 554 -10.80 11.58 -13.20
N LEU A 555 -11.09 12.78 -13.69
CA LEU A 555 -12.30 13.53 -13.34
C LEU A 555 -13.55 12.91 -13.96
N PHE A 556 -13.46 12.37 -15.17
CA PHE A 556 -14.57 11.70 -15.82
C PHE A 556 -14.91 10.40 -15.09
N THR A 557 -13.96 9.46 -15.02
CA THR A 557 -14.16 8.15 -14.39
C THR A 557 -14.42 8.28 -12.88
N GLY A 558 -13.85 9.28 -12.21
CA GLY A 558 -14.04 9.54 -10.78
C GLY A 558 -15.48 9.87 -10.39
N GLN A 559 -16.35 10.25 -11.34
CA GLN A 559 -17.79 10.36 -11.08
C GLN A 559 -18.38 9.02 -10.65
N ALA A 560 -17.89 7.90 -11.20
CA ALA A 560 -18.36 6.57 -10.81
C ALA A 560 -17.95 6.22 -9.39
N PHE A 561 -16.70 6.54 -9.01
CA PHE A 561 -16.20 6.37 -7.65
C PHE A 561 -17.04 7.17 -6.64
N VAL A 562 -17.26 8.45 -6.94
CA VAL A 562 -17.99 9.36 -6.05
C VAL A 562 -19.46 9.00 -5.89
N GLU A 563 -20.13 8.52 -6.96
CA GLU A 563 -21.52 8.07 -6.87
C GLU A 563 -21.69 6.97 -5.81
N GLY A 564 -20.72 6.04 -5.74
CA GLY A 564 -20.64 5.03 -4.69
C GLY A 564 -20.62 5.61 -3.29
N TRP A 565 -19.79 6.64 -3.09
CA TRP A 565 -19.63 7.32 -1.80
C TRP A 565 -20.85 8.13 -1.38
N ILE A 566 -21.55 8.74 -2.34
CA ILE A 566 -22.82 9.43 -2.09
C ILE A 566 -23.89 8.43 -1.67
N ARG A 567 -24.06 7.34 -2.43
CA ARG A 567 -25.10 6.34 -2.18
C ARG A 567 -24.88 5.51 -0.92
N SER A 568 -23.62 5.30 -0.52
CA SER A 568 -23.27 4.62 0.73
C SER A 568 -23.36 5.52 1.96
N GLY A 569 -23.49 6.84 1.79
CA GLY A 569 -23.49 7.80 2.89
C GLY A 569 -22.10 8.22 3.37
N ILE A 570 -21.02 7.68 2.78
CA ILE A 570 -19.62 8.01 3.10
C ILE A 570 -19.36 9.50 2.93
N SER A 571 -19.81 10.10 1.82
CA SER A 571 -19.58 11.54 1.57
C SER A 571 -20.31 12.42 2.58
N THR A 572 -21.49 11.99 3.04
CA THR A 572 -22.24 12.69 4.07
C THR A 572 -21.52 12.59 5.42
N GLU A 573 -21.08 11.39 5.80
CA GLU A 573 -20.34 11.14 7.04
C GLU A 573 -19.04 11.97 7.11
N ILE A 574 -18.26 12.01 6.02
CA ILE A 574 -17.05 12.85 5.93
C ILE A 574 -17.41 14.34 6.03
N GLY A 575 -18.50 14.77 5.39
CA GLY A 575 -18.97 16.14 5.44
C GLY A 575 -19.46 16.56 6.83
N LEU A 576 -19.96 15.63 7.65
CA LEU A 576 -20.42 15.90 9.02
C LEU A 576 -19.28 16.25 9.98
N VAL A 577 -18.03 15.87 9.68
CA VAL A 577 -16.85 16.28 10.49
C VAL A 577 -16.69 17.80 10.53
N MET A 578 -17.23 18.52 9.54
CA MET A 578 -17.19 19.98 9.44
C MET A 578 -18.49 20.68 9.93
N SER A 579 -19.49 19.91 10.36
CA SER A 579 -20.77 20.39 10.89
C SER A 579 -20.71 20.51 12.40
#